data_AF-A0A8T1VBC4-F1
#
_entry.id   AF-A0A8T1VBC4-F1
#
_cell.length_a   1.000
_cell.length_b   1.000
_cell.length_c   1.000
_cell.angle_alpha   90.00
_cell.angle_beta   90.00
_cell.angle_gamma   90.00
#
_symmetry.space_group_name_H-M   'P 1'
#
loop_
_entity.id
_entity.type
_entity.pdbx_description
1 polymer ?
#
loop_
_entity_poly.entity_id
_entity_poly.type
_entity_poly.pdbx_seq_one_letter_code
_entity_poly.pdbx_strand_id
1 'polypeptide(L)'
;MWIHIQVSNGERRGTPDQFRAQKRWVPTTGKASSVADGAEDPLSRDPARSVADIREQQKFPRLSASLARLGGRDLGVYKDNIENLAKRSPSEGSEATYNRAKRVRANRRLREMEKQLSEATSGETTGRLDMTQMILLFRQYSERKETADAKPRREERDAKEDAAAREREEQERVRRENMAAAEAQRRFEIEAAKLAQEERLRLEAA
;
A
#
# COMPACT_ATOMS: atom_id res chain seq x y z
N MET A 1 -37.49 45.12 -5.94
CA MET A 1 -38.84 44.52 -5.91
C MET A 1 -39.01 43.87 -7.29
N TRP A 2 -39.01 42.56 -7.51
CA TRP A 2 -39.36 41.39 -6.71
C TRP A 2 -38.39 40.24 -7.00
N ILE A 3 -38.13 39.43 -5.97
CA ILE A 3 -37.39 38.17 -6.02
C ILE A 3 -38.40 37.05 -6.25
N HIS A 4 -38.16 36.17 -7.22
CA HIS A 4 -38.81 34.86 -7.26
C HIS A 4 -37.76 33.76 -7.34
N ILE A 5 -37.47 33.23 -6.16
CA ILE A 5 -36.85 31.93 -5.95
C ILE A 5 -38.00 30.93 -5.83
N GLN A 6 -38.02 29.92 -6.70
CA GLN A 6 -38.69 28.67 -6.38
C GLN A 6 -37.65 27.54 -6.35
N VAL A 7 -37.46 27.02 -5.14
CA VAL A 7 -36.84 25.73 -4.87
C VAL A 7 -37.94 24.68 -4.99
N SER A 8 -37.72 23.62 -5.78
CA SER A 8 -38.40 22.36 -5.54
C SER A 8 -37.56 21.19 -6.02
N ASN A 9 -37.31 20.30 -5.06
CA ASN A 9 -36.43 19.15 -5.08
C ASN A 9 -36.90 18.02 -6.00
N GLY A 10 -35.97 17.13 -6.33
CA GLY A 10 -36.24 15.70 -6.15
C GLY A 10 -36.05 14.82 -7.37
N GLU A 11 -34.87 14.20 -7.42
CA GLU A 11 -34.52 12.98 -8.16
C GLU A 11 -35.68 12.03 -8.43
N ARG A 12 -35.83 11.56 -9.68
CA ARG A 12 -36.26 10.18 -9.98
C ARG A 12 -35.65 9.64 -11.28
N ARG A 13 -34.71 8.70 -11.09
CA ARG A 13 -34.58 7.40 -11.79
C ARG A 13 -34.42 7.45 -13.32
N GLY A 14 -33.16 7.45 -13.76
CA GLY A 14 -32.80 6.95 -15.09
C GLY A 14 -33.12 5.45 -15.20
N THR A 15 -33.89 5.09 -16.21
CA THR A 15 -34.19 3.71 -16.62
C THR A 15 -32.98 3.09 -17.33
N PRO A 16 -32.47 1.91 -16.95
CA PRO A 16 -31.56 1.14 -17.80
C PRO A 16 -32.32 -0.06 -18.37
N ASP A 17 -33.02 0.12 -19.49
CA ASP A 17 -33.66 -1.02 -20.15
C ASP A 17 -33.66 -0.85 -21.66
N GLN A 18 -32.50 -0.93 -22.33
CA GLN A 18 -32.40 -1.20 -23.78
C GLN A 18 -31.02 -1.77 -24.19
N PHE A 19 -30.60 -2.92 -23.68
CA PHE A 19 -29.59 -3.75 -24.39
C PHE A 19 -29.80 -5.24 -24.13
N ARG A 20 -31.00 -5.74 -24.45
CA ARG A 20 -31.23 -7.18 -24.65
C ARG A 20 -31.08 -7.49 -26.13
N ALA A 21 -29.84 -7.47 -26.61
CA ALA A 21 -29.51 -7.96 -27.95
C ALA A 21 -29.84 -9.46 -28.03
N GLN A 22 -30.91 -9.76 -28.74
CA GLN A 22 -31.33 -11.10 -29.13
C GLN A 22 -30.17 -11.76 -29.90
N LYS A 23 -29.52 -12.75 -29.27
CA LYS A 23 -28.68 -13.70 -30.01
C LYS A 23 -29.58 -14.58 -30.87
N ARG A 24 -29.84 -14.13 -32.10
CA ARG A 24 -30.34 -15.00 -33.16
C ARG A 24 -29.30 -16.09 -33.37
N TRP A 25 -29.68 -17.33 -33.08
CA TRP A 25 -28.90 -18.51 -33.45
C TRP A 25 -29.04 -18.66 -34.97
N VAL A 26 -27.99 -18.32 -35.71
CA VAL A 26 -27.90 -18.60 -37.14
C VAL A 26 -27.30 -20.00 -37.26
N PRO A 27 -28.01 -21.00 -37.82
CA PRO A 27 -27.37 -22.26 -38.14
C PRO A 27 -26.43 -22.01 -39.32
N THR A 28 -25.14 -21.90 -39.05
CA THR A 28 -24.12 -21.99 -40.10
C THR A 28 -24.22 -23.36 -40.73
N THR A 29 -24.81 -23.44 -41.92
CA THR A 29 -24.56 -24.50 -42.90
C THR A 29 -23.12 -24.32 -43.44
N GLY A 30 -22.15 -24.29 -42.53
CA GLY A 30 -20.76 -24.45 -42.85
C GLY A 30 -20.50 -25.95 -42.80
N LYS A 31 -20.14 -26.53 -43.94
CA LYS A 31 -19.47 -27.82 -43.99
C LYS A 31 -18.24 -27.68 -43.11
N ALA A 32 -18.35 -28.08 -41.84
CA ALA A 32 -17.23 -28.10 -40.91
C ALA A 32 -16.33 -29.27 -41.30
N SER A 33 -15.60 -29.13 -42.41
CA SER A 33 -14.39 -29.90 -42.62
C SER A 33 -13.38 -29.37 -41.60
N SER A 34 -13.41 -29.92 -40.39
CA SER A 34 -12.29 -29.81 -39.47
C SER A 34 -11.14 -30.65 -40.04
N VAL A 35 -10.49 -30.15 -41.08
CA VAL A 35 -9.11 -30.52 -41.37
C VAL A 35 -8.30 -29.49 -40.60
N ALA A 36 -7.91 -29.87 -39.38
CA ALA A 36 -6.81 -29.18 -38.73
C ALA A 36 -5.57 -29.45 -39.57
N ASP A 37 -4.83 -28.39 -39.88
CA ASP A 37 -3.60 -28.42 -40.67
C ASP A 37 -2.64 -29.53 -40.19
N GLY A 38 -2.24 -30.40 -41.11
CA GLY A 38 -0.99 -31.15 -41.04
C GLY A 38 -0.92 -32.42 -40.18
N ALA A 39 -2.02 -32.93 -39.64
CA ALA A 39 -2.06 -34.28 -39.08
C ALA A 39 -2.88 -35.17 -40.01
N GLU A 40 -2.24 -36.13 -40.67
CA GLU A 40 -2.91 -37.18 -41.44
C GLU A 40 -4.08 -37.73 -40.58
N ASP A 41 -5.31 -37.63 -41.08
CA ASP A 41 -6.47 -38.18 -40.37
C ASP A 41 -6.21 -39.69 -40.28
N PRO A 42 -6.02 -40.27 -39.07
CA PRO A 42 -5.52 -41.64 -38.93
C PRO A 42 -6.56 -42.70 -39.34
N LEU A 43 -7.67 -42.26 -39.90
CA LEU A 43 -8.82 -43.06 -40.30
C LEU A 43 -8.88 -43.07 -41.82
N SER A 44 -8.46 -44.18 -42.42
CA SER A 44 -8.49 -44.37 -43.86
C SER A 44 -9.68 -45.23 -44.27
N ARG A 45 -10.20 -45.02 -45.49
CA ARG A 45 -11.26 -45.85 -46.06
C ARG A 45 -10.65 -47.13 -46.61
N ASP A 46 -11.25 -48.28 -46.33
CA ASP A 46 -10.84 -49.53 -46.94
C ASP A 46 -11.43 -49.64 -48.37
N PRO A 47 -10.62 -49.56 -49.44
CA PRO A 47 -11.12 -49.66 -50.81
C PRO A 47 -11.71 -51.05 -51.11
N ALA A 48 -11.32 -52.10 -50.37
CA ALA A 48 -11.83 -53.46 -50.57
C ALA A 48 -13.31 -53.61 -50.19
N ARG A 49 -13.83 -52.74 -49.31
CA ARG A 49 -15.24 -52.74 -48.87
C ARG A 49 -16.17 -51.87 -49.72
N SER A 50 -15.63 -51.09 -50.65
CA SER A 50 -16.39 -50.17 -51.51
C SER A 50 -17.59 -50.83 -52.22
N VAL A 51 -17.42 -52.04 -52.76
CA VAL A 51 -18.49 -52.78 -53.45
C VAL A 51 -19.60 -53.20 -52.49
N ALA A 52 -19.25 -53.61 -51.27
CA ALA A 52 -20.22 -53.99 -50.25
C ALA A 52 -21.03 -52.77 -49.76
N ASP A 53 -20.37 -51.62 -49.62
CA ASP A 53 -21.00 -50.37 -49.19
C ASP A 53 -21.96 -49.83 -50.25
N ILE A 54 -21.60 -49.92 -51.54
CA ILE A 54 -22.51 -49.57 -52.63
C ILE A 54 -23.76 -50.45 -52.60
N ARG A 55 -23.61 -51.75 -52.34
CA ARG A 55 -24.76 -52.67 -52.19
C ARG A 55 -25.60 -52.33 -50.96
N GLU A 56 -24.98 -51.93 -49.84
CA GLU A 56 -25.69 -51.50 -48.63
C GLU A 56 -26.48 -50.20 -48.89
N GLN A 57 -25.90 -49.23 -49.58
CA GLN A 57 -26.57 -47.99 -49.97
C GLN A 57 -27.75 -48.24 -50.92
N GLN A 58 -27.60 -49.18 -51.86
CA GLN A 58 -28.70 -49.58 -52.74
C GLN A 58 -29.82 -50.29 -51.97
N LYS A 59 -29.48 -51.10 -50.95
CA LYS A 59 -30.46 -51.78 -50.10
C LYS A 59 -31.21 -50.79 -49.19
N PHE A 60 -30.55 -49.72 -48.74
CA PHE A 60 -31.10 -48.74 -47.81
C PHE A 60 -30.94 -47.29 -48.32
N PRO A 61 -31.64 -46.89 -49.40
CA PRO A 61 -31.45 -45.58 -50.05
C PRO A 61 -31.92 -44.40 -49.19
N ARG A 62 -32.69 -44.66 -48.12
CA ARG A 62 -33.20 -43.62 -47.21
C ARG A 62 -32.27 -43.35 -46.02
N LEU A 63 -31.23 -44.16 -45.83
CA LEU A 63 -30.25 -43.96 -44.75
C LEU A 63 -29.09 -43.09 -45.24
N SER A 64 -28.65 -42.14 -44.42
CA SER A 64 -27.50 -41.31 -44.74
C SER A 64 -26.20 -42.10 -44.55
N ALA A 65 -25.25 -41.94 -45.48
CA ALA A 65 -23.91 -42.48 -45.34
C ALA A 65 -23.07 -41.73 -44.28
N SER A 66 -23.55 -40.61 -43.75
CA SER A 66 -22.88 -39.83 -42.70
C SER A 66 -23.79 -39.59 -41.49
N LEU A 67 -23.18 -39.32 -40.34
CA LEU A 67 -23.90 -39.07 -39.08
C LEU A 67 -23.58 -37.69 -38.49
N ALA A 68 -24.61 -36.90 -38.20
CA ALA A 68 -24.47 -35.54 -37.64
C ALA A 68 -23.78 -35.51 -36.27
N ARG A 69 -24.00 -36.54 -35.43
CA ARG A 69 -23.32 -36.67 -34.12
C ARG A 69 -21.80 -36.84 -34.26
N LEU A 70 -21.32 -37.30 -35.41
CA LEU A 70 -19.91 -37.41 -35.77
C LEU A 70 -19.44 -36.20 -36.60
N GLY A 71 -20.16 -35.07 -36.55
CA GLY A 71 -19.84 -33.88 -37.34
C GLY A 71 -20.08 -34.04 -38.84
N GLY A 72 -20.91 -34.99 -39.26
CA GLY A 72 -21.19 -35.27 -40.68
C GLY A 72 -20.13 -36.14 -41.37
N ARG A 73 -19.28 -36.84 -40.60
CA ARG A 73 -18.31 -37.81 -41.11
C ARG A 73 -18.99 -39.05 -41.69
N ASP A 74 -18.34 -39.65 -42.70
CA ASP A 74 -18.76 -40.90 -43.34
C ASP A 74 -18.73 -42.07 -42.33
N LEU A 75 -19.85 -42.77 -42.22
CA LEU A 75 -20.01 -43.95 -41.37
C LEU A 75 -19.15 -45.12 -41.84
N GLY A 76 -18.85 -45.18 -43.14
CA GLY A 76 -17.98 -46.21 -43.68
C GLY A 76 -16.55 -46.12 -43.16
N VAL A 77 -15.98 -44.90 -43.08
CA VAL A 77 -14.68 -44.66 -42.44
C VAL A 77 -14.70 -45.12 -40.97
N TYR A 78 -15.81 -44.91 -40.26
CA TYR A 78 -15.96 -45.38 -38.88
C TYR A 78 -16.01 -46.91 -38.77
N LYS A 79 -16.75 -47.58 -39.67
CA LYS A 79 -16.84 -49.05 -39.73
C LYS A 79 -15.47 -49.67 -39.96
N ASP A 80 -14.70 -49.13 -40.91
CA ASP A 80 -13.39 -49.66 -41.30
C ASP A 80 -12.33 -49.48 -40.20
N ASN A 81 -12.47 -48.44 -39.37
CA ASN A 81 -11.50 -48.09 -38.34
C ASN A 81 -12.00 -48.35 -36.91
N ILE A 82 -13.09 -49.10 -36.74
CA ILE A 82 -13.74 -49.28 -35.43
C ILE A 82 -12.79 -49.88 -34.39
N GLU A 83 -11.89 -50.78 -34.81
CA GLU A 83 -10.89 -51.38 -33.93
C GLU A 83 -9.81 -50.38 -33.50
N ASN A 84 -9.39 -49.49 -34.40
CA ASN A 84 -8.43 -48.43 -34.11
C ASN A 84 -9.04 -47.37 -33.20
N LEU A 85 -10.32 -47.08 -33.39
CA LEU A 85 -11.09 -46.16 -32.54
C LEU A 85 -11.39 -46.75 -31.17
N ALA A 86 -11.65 -48.05 -31.06
CA ALA A 86 -11.87 -48.73 -29.79
C ALA A 86 -10.61 -48.79 -28.92
N LYS A 87 -9.42 -48.85 -29.55
CA LYS A 87 -8.12 -48.82 -28.87
C LYS A 87 -7.72 -47.41 -28.40
N ARG A 88 -8.24 -46.36 -29.05
CA ARG A 88 -8.09 -44.98 -28.58
C ARG A 88 -9.01 -44.77 -27.38
N SER A 89 -8.41 -44.60 -26.19
CA SER A 89 -9.17 -44.28 -24.97
C SER A 89 -10.07 -43.05 -25.19
N PRO A 90 -11.25 -42.96 -24.56
CA PRO A 90 -12.14 -41.80 -24.69
C PRO A 90 -11.55 -40.50 -24.12
N SER A 91 -10.33 -40.57 -23.55
CA SER A 91 -9.63 -39.47 -22.88
C SER A 91 -9.10 -38.41 -23.84
N GLU A 92 -8.73 -38.76 -25.08
CA GLU A 92 -7.96 -37.82 -25.92
C GLU A 92 -8.80 -36.96 -26.88
N GLY A 93 -10.07 -37.26 -27.06
CA GLY A 93 -10.90 -36.56 -28.06
C GLY A 93 -11.88 -35.53 -27.53
N SER A 94 -12.21 -35.56 -26.23
CA SER A 94 -13.38 -34.82 -25.72
C SER A 94 -13.36 -34.59 -24.21
N GLU A 95 -12.22 -34.24 -23.60
CA GLU A 95 -12.27 -33.55 -22.30
C GLU A 95 -12.89 -32.16 -22.55
N ALA A 96 -14.21 -32.11 -22.38
CA ALA A 96 -15.13 -31.06 -22.78
C ALA A 96 -14.50 -29.66 -22.85
N THR A 97 -14.51 -29.07 -24.06
CA THR A 97 -14.14 -27.67 -24.33
C THR A 97 -14.68 -26.69 -23.29
N TYR A 98 -15.86 -26.97 -22.73
CA TYR A 98 -16.46 -26.22 -21.62
C TYR A 98 -15.63 -26.24 -20.33
N ASN A 99 -15.16 -27.40 -19.87
CA ASN A 99 -14.34 -27.53 -18.65
C ASN A 99 -12.98 -26.86 -18.83
N ARG A 100 -12.37 -27.01 -20.02
CA ARG A 100 -11.15 -26.29 -20.39
C ARG A 100 -11.37 -24.77 -20.38
N ALA A 101 -12.45 -24.28 -21.01
CA ALA A 101 -12.80 -22.86 -20.99
C ALA A 101 -13.16 -22.35 -19.59
N LYS A 102 -13.69 -23.20 -18.70
CA LYS A 102 -13.95 -22.87 -17.29
C LYS A 102 -12.63 -22.72 -16.53
N ARG A 103 -11.68 -23.65 -16.69
CA ARG A 103 -10.33 -23.55 -16.10
C ARG A 103 -9.60 -22.29 -16.57
N VAL A 104 -9.63 -22.00 -17.87
CA VAL A 104 -9.00 -20.79 -18.44
C VAL A 104 -9.62 -19.51 -17.87
N ARG A 105 -10.96 -19.44 -17.76
CA ARG A 105 -11.65 -18.30 -17.16
C ARG A 105 -11.35 -18.14 -15.67
N ALA A 106 -11.29 -19.24 -14.93
CA ALA A 106 -10.91 -19.24 -13.52
C ALA A 106 -9.46 -18.73 -13.35
N ASN A 107 -8.52 -19.26 -14.12
CA ASN A 107 -7.12 -18.83 -14.08
C ASN A 107 -6.93 -17.36 -14.47
N ARG A 108 -7.72 -16.86 -15.43
CA ARG A 108 -7.70 -15.43 -15.78
C ARG A 108 -8.15 -14.56 -14.61
N ARG A 109 -9.23 -14.96 -13.92
CA ARG A 109 -9.72 -14.24 -12.72
C ARG A 109 -8.71 -14.30 -11.57
N LEU A 110 -8.07 -15.45 -11.35
CA LEU A 110 -7.03 -15.59 -10.33
C LEU A 110 -5.87 -14.63 -10.61
N ARG A 111 -5.36 -14.57 -11.84
CA ARG A 111 -4.30 -13.63 -12.24
C ARG A 111 -4.71 -12.16 -12.08
N GLU A 112 -5.96 -11.84 -12.34
CA GLU A 112 -6.48 -10.49 -12.15
C GLU A 112 -6.54 -10.11 -10.66
N MET A 113 -6.97 -11.03 -9.79
CA MET A 113 -6.94 -10.82 -8.34
C MET A 113 -5.51 -10.72 -7.80
N GLU A 114 -4.58 -11.55 -8.28
CA GLU A 114 -3.15 -11.46 -7.93
C GLU A 114 -2.57 -10.10 -8.32
N LYS A 115 -2.90 -9.60 -9.52
CA LYS A 115 -2.47 -8.28 -9.98
C LYS A 115 -3.03 -7.17 -9.06
N GLN A 116 -4.33 -7.19 -8.76
CA GLN A 116 -4.95 -6.22 -7.86
C GLN A 116 -4.32 -6.23 -6.46
N LEU A 117 -3.99 -7.42 -5.94
CA LEU A 117 -3.33 -7.55 -4.64
C LEU A 117 -1.89 -7.01 -4.67
N SER A 118 -1.16 -7.25 -5.76
CA SER A 118 0.19 -6.69 -5.94
C SER A 118 0.17 -5.16 -6.06
N GLU A 119 -0.83 -4.60 -6.75
CA GLU A 119 -1.00 -3.15 -6.88
C GLU A 119 -1.36 -2.51 -5.54
N ALA A 120 -2.31 -3.08 -4.80
CA ALA A 120 -2.70 -2.61 -3.47
C ALA A 120 -1.53 -2.64 -2.47
N THR A 121 -0.76 -3.74 -2.44
CA THR A 121 0.41 -3.87 -1.56
C THR A 121 1.55 -2.94 -1.96
N SER A 122 1.76 -2.69 -3.25
CA SER A 122 2.77 -1.72 -3.71
C SER A 122 2.44 -0.28 -3.30
N GLY A 123 1.14 0.10 -3.30
CA GLY A 123 0.68 1.40 -2.84
C GLY A 123 0.73 1.56 -1.31
N GLU A 124 0.32 0.52 -0.57
CA GLU A 124 0.41 0.51 0.89
C GLU A 124 1.84 0.56 1.41
N THR A 125 2.78 -0.14 0.75
CA THR A 125 4.19 -0.14 1.19
C THR A 125 4.83 1.24 1.02
N THR A 126 4.51 1.98 -0.04
CA THR A 126 5.01 3.36 -0.22
C THR A 126 4.41 4.31 0.82
N GLY A 127 3.09 4.26 1.05
CA GLY A 127 2.44 5.10 2.07
C GLY A 127 2.87 4.75 3.51
N ARG A 128 3.13 3.47 3.80
CA ARG A 128 3.63 3.03 5.10
C ARG A 128 5.07 3.48 5.33
N LEU A 129 5.92 3.40 4.31
CA LEU A 129 7.30 3.87 4.40
C LEU A 129 7.34 5.39 4.65
N ASP A 130 6.53 6.16 3.92
CA ASP A 130 6.40 7.61 4.07
C ASP A 130 5.92 8.01 5.48
N MET A 131 4.88 7.34 5.99
CA MET A 131 4.39 7.57 7.36
C MET A 131 5.43 7.22 8.42
N THR A 132 6.19 6.13 8.24
CA THR A 132 7.28 5.79 9.17
C THR A 132 8.42 6.81 9.12
N GLN A 133 8.78 7.33 7.94
CA GLN A 133 9.76 8.40 7.80
C GLN A 133 9.29 9.68 8.47
N MET A 134 8.01 10.04 8.32
CA MET A 134 7.40 11.17 9.00
C MET A 134 7.46 11.04 10.52
N ILE A 135 7.12 9.88 11.08
CA ILE A 135 7.21 9.61 12.53
C ILE A 135 8.65 9.74 13.04
N LEU A 136 9.62 9.22 12.28
CA LEU A 136 11.04 9.33 12.63
C LEU A 136 11.53 10.79 12.61
N LEU A 137 11.08 11.58 11.63
CA LEU A 137 11.36 13.02 11.57
C LEU A 137 10.79 13.72 12.81
N PHE A 138 9.50 13.52 13.15
CA PHE A 138 8.90 14.16 14.32
C PHE A 138 9.62 13.78 15.62
N ARG A 139 10.04 12.53 15.77
CA ARG A 139 10.87 12.10 16.90
C ARG A 139 12.19 12.87 16.94
N GLN A 140 12.90 12.96 15.81
CA GLN A 140 14.16 13.70 15.72
C GLN A 140 13.96 15.20 16.01
N TYR A 141 12.86 15.81 15.55
CA TYR A 141 12.52 17.20 15.84
C TYR A 141 12.23 17.42 17.33
N SER A 142 11.51 16.50 17.98
CA SER A 142 11.25 16.55 19.42
C SER A 142 12.54 16.41 20.23
N GLU A 143 13.40 15.46 19.90
CA GLU A 143 14.69 15.25 20.57
C GLU A 143 15.64 16.47 20.41
N ARG A 144 15.67 17.07 19.21
CA ARG A 144 16.42 18.32 18.98
C ARG A 144 15.85 19.50 19.77
N LYS A 145 14.53 19.62 19.86
CA LYS A 145 13.88 20.69 20.62
C LYS A 145 14.12 20.55 22.12
N GLU A 146 14.04 19.34 22.66
CA GLU A 146 14.31 19.08 24.08
C GLU A 146 15.76 19.38 24.44
N THR A 147 16.72 18.98 23.61
CA THR A 147 18.14 19.25 23.85
C THR A 147 18.51 20.72 23.65
N ALA A 148 17.85 21.44 22.74
CA ALA A 148 18.03 22.87 22.53
C ALA A 148 17.41 23.72 23.65
N ASP A 149 16.26 23.32 24.20
CA ASP A 149 15.56 24.06 25.26
C ASP A 149 16.05 23.69 26.68
N ALA A 150 16.66 22.52 26.88
CA ALA A 150 17.17 22.10 28.19
C ALA A 150 18.47 22.80 28.60
N LYS A 151 19.33 23.14 27.63
CA LYS A 151 20.59 23.87 27.87
C LYS A 151 20.39 25.29 28.40
N PRO A 152 19.59 26.18 27.76
CA PRO A 152 19.42 27.55 28.23
C PRO A 152 18.74 27.62 29.59
N ARG A 153 17.87 26.66 29.95
CA ARG A 153 17.20 26.66 31.27
C ARG A 153 18.11 26.31 32.43
N ARG A 154 19.15 25.51 32.19
CA ARG A 154 20.19 25.21 33.20
C ARG A 154 21.18 26.35 33.28
N GLU A 155 21.68 26.80 32.12
CA GLU A 155 22.63 27.93 32.05
C GLU A 155 22.04 29.23 32.61
N GLU A 156 20.74 29.51 32.43
CA GLU A 156 20.09 30.69 33.02
C GLU A 156 19.91 30.58 34.54
N ARG A 157 19.68 29.37 35.07
CA ARG A 157 19.64 29.14 36.53
C ARG A 157 21.02 29.31 37.14
N ASP A 158 22.02 28.68 36.53
CA ASP A 158 23.40 28.74 36.99
C ASP A 158 23.92 30.19 36.93
N ALA A 159 23.60 30.94 35.86
CA ALA A 159 23.96 32.35 35.76
C ALA A 159 23.28 33.24 36.82
N LYS A 160 22.04 32.93 37.21
CA LYS A 160 21.35 33.65 38.30
C LYS A 160 21.94 33.32 39.66
N GLU A 161 22.31 32.06 39.89
CA GLU A 161 22.97 31.63 41.12
C GLU A 161 24.37 32.25 41.25
N ASP A 162 25.15 32.28 40.16
CA ASP A 162 26.46 32.93 40.10
C ASP A 162 26.36 34.46 40.33
N ALA A 163 25.37 35.11 39.74
CA ALA A 163 25.14 36.54 39.96
C ALA A 163 24.78 36.84 41.42
N ALA A 164 23.90 36.03 42.03
CA ALA A 164 23.53 36.18 43.43
C ALA A 164 24.70 35.87 44.39
N ALA A 165 25.58 34.92 44.04
CA ALA A 165 26.78 34.63 44.81
C ALA A 165 27.77 35.81 44.80
N ARG A 166 27.99 36.43 43.63
CA ARG A 166 28.85 37.60 43.50
C ARG A 166 28.31 38.80 44.27
N GLU A 167 27.00 39.04 44.21
CA GLU A 167 26.38 40.13 44.97
C GLU A 167 26.53 39.94 46.49
N ARG A 168 26.38 38.70 46.99
CA ARG A 168 26.61 38.38 48.40
C ARG A 168 28.07 38.60 48.81
N GLU A 169 29.01 38.19 47.97
CA GLU A 169 30.44 38.38 48.23
C GLU A 169 30.81 39.87 48.27
N GLU A 170 30.26 40.68 47.37
CA GLU A 170 30.45 42.14 47.39
C GLU A 170 29.86 42.78 48.64
N GLN A 171 28.65 42.38 49.05
CA GLN A 171 28.03 42.87 50.27
C GLN A 171 28.84 42.48 51.53
N GLU A 172 29.38 41.26 51.58
CA GLU A 172 30.25 40.84 52.67
C GLU A 172 31.57 41.62 52.67
N ARG A 173 32.16 41.89 51.51
CA ARG A 173 33.38 42.70 51.40
C ARG A 173 33.15 44.11 51.94
N VAL A 174 32.06 44.74 51.53
CA VAL A 174 31.67 46.08 52.02
C VAL A 174 31.43 46.07 53.52
N ARG A 175 30.78 45.03 54.08
CA ARG A 175 30.61 44.90 55.54
C ARG A 175 31.95 44.78 56.26
N ARG A 176 32.88 43.97 55.75
CA ARG A 176 34.22 43.82 56.35
C ARG A 176 35.01 45.12 56.30
N GLU A 177 34.97 45.81 55.16
CA GLU A 177 35.62 47.12 54.99
C GLU A 177 35.02 48.17 55.95
N ASN A 178 33.69 48.22 56.08
CA ASN A 178 33.02 49.15 57.00
C ASN A 178 33.35 48.86 58.48
N MET A 179 33.42 47.58 58.87
CA MET A 179 33.84 47.20 60.22
C MET A 179 35.28 47.61 60.48
N ALA A 180 36.19 47.37 59.53
CA ALA A 180 37.59 47.77 59.64
C ALA A 180 37.75 49.30 59.71
N ALA A 181 36.97 50.05 58.93
CA ALA A 181 36.97 51.52 58.95
C ALA A 181 36.44 52.07 60.29
N ALA A 182 35.37 51.48 60.83
CA ALA A 182 34.83 51.87 62.14
C ALA A 182 35.82 51.57 63.27
N GLU A 183 36.54 50.44 63.21
CA GLU A 183 37.60 50.12 64.16
C GLU A 183 38.79 51.08 64.05
N ALA A 184 39.18 51.47 62.83
CA ALA A 184 40.22 52.46 62.62
C ALA A 184 39.83 53.82 63.23
N GLN A 185 38.58 54.27 63.02
CA GLN A 185 38.07 55.50 63.64
C GLN A 185 38.13 55.43 65.17
N ARG A 186 37.70 54.32 65.78
CA ARG A 186 37.79 54.13 67.23
C ARG A 186 39.23 54.21 67.73
N ARG A 187 40.19 53.66 66.98
CA ARG A 187 41.62 53.75 67.35
C ARG A 187 42.11 55.19 67.30
N PHE A 188 41.79 55.93 66.24
CA PHE A 188 42.14 57.35 66.13
C PHE A 188 41.51 58.20 67.24
N GLU A 189 40.25 57.96 67.59
CA GLU A 189 39.58 58.64 68.71
C GLU A 189 40.25 58.37 70.06
N ILE A 190 40.64 57.11 70.31
CA ILE A 190 41.36 56.72 71.53
C ILE A 190 42.74 57.38 71.59
N GLU A 191 43.48 57.41 70.49
CA GLU A 191 44.79 58.07 70.41
C GLU A 191 44.69 59.57 70.58
N ALA A 192 43.70 60.22 69.94
CA ALA A 192 43.44 61.64 70.10
C ALA A 192 43.04 61.99 71.55
N ALA A 193 42.23 61.14 72.21
CA ALA A 193 41.86 61.32 73.61
C ALA A 193 43.06 61.19 74.55
N LYS A 194 43.98 60.24 74.29
CA LYS A 194 45.23 60.10 75.05
C LYS A 194 46.11 61.33 74.90
N LEU A 195 46.32 61.81 73.67
CA LEU A 195 47.10 63.03 73.42
C LEU A 195 46.48 64.25 74.11
N ALA A 196 45.17 64.42 74.04
CA ALA A 196 44.46 65.50 74.73
C ALA A 196 44.60 65.40 76.27
N GLN A 197 44.64 64.20 76.84
CA GLN A 197 44.92 64.02 78.26
C GLN A 197 46.37 64.35 78.62
N GLU A 198 47.34 63.92 77.81
CA GLU A 198 48.75 64.28 78.01
C GLU A 198 48.98 65.79 77.92
N GLU A 199 48.30 66.49 76.99
CA GLU A 199 48.34 67.94 76.90
C GLU A 199 47.72 68.63 78.12
N ARG A 200 46.58 68.14 78.62
CA ARG A 200 45.96 68.64 79.86
C ARG A 200 46.90 68.49 81.05
N LEU A 201 47.50 67.31 81.21
CA LEU A 201 48.45 67.05 82.29
C LEU A 201 49.72 67.92 82.17
N ARG A 202 50.17 68.24 80.95
CA ARG A 202 51.30 69.17 80.73
C ARG A 202 50.95 70.62 81.10
N LEU A 203 49.74 71.07 80.81
CA LEU A 203 49.28 72.41 81.16
C LEU A 203 49.01 72.58 82.66
N GLU A 204 48.61 71.52 83.36
CA GLU A 204 48.43 71.54 84.82
C GLU A 204 49.74 71.45 85.60
N ALA A 205 50.83 71.02 84.97
CA ALA A 205 52.16 70.89 85.58
C ALA A 205 53.10 72.09 85.33
N ALA A 206 52.66 73.10 84.58
CA ALA A 206 53.40 74.34 84.27
C ALA A 206 52.80 75.54 85.03
#